data_AF-A0A9E3ESJ5-F1
#
_entry.id   AF-A0A9E3ESJ5-F1
#
_cell.length_a   1.000
_cell.length_b   1.000
_cell.length_c   1.000
_cell.angle_alpha   90.00
_cell.angle_beta   90.00
_cell.angle_gamma   90.00
#
_symmetry.space_group_name_H-M   'P 1'
#
loop_
_entity.id
_entity.type
_entity.pdbx_description
1 polymer ?
#
loop_
_entity_poly.entity_id
_entity_poly.type
_entity_poly.pdbx_seq_one_letter_code
_entity_poly.pdbx_strand_id
1 'polypeptide(L)'
;MRKDSLLKLNSLLAVGLAIIFYLFFQFTKHDPVLAAILPFGNDPYDAVGSFGVVIAGLLSLLSVLRVVRRKRTDQQTILLARTQFTVAAAVLVTLVTDCVAMVRHIPMWMNRTGATELVMLMGGMIVLALCLSLVIRFSIRDIPLAGTGSWKKAVALSIVAIAVLVLYPESLIQSTVGELCTLLMGILLLFVPLSALPAAFIPFDTQQSAADNQQQHRRRAWTQWGAMALLGLCVGSVLLFGEWKGEGAPGSLPLKIVIASIFIGAPIVGLLIAYACLRKPLALFHYA
;
A
#
# COMPACT_ATOMS: atom_id res chain seq x y z
N MET A 1 -30.48 0.27 9.37
CA MET A 1 -29.76 1.57 9.50
C MET A 1 -28.40 1.48 10.20
N ARG A 2 -28.22 0.72 11.29
CA ARG A 2 -26.95 0.70 12.05
C ARG A 2 -25.71 0.20 11.29
N LYS A 3 -25.86 -0.71 10.32
CA LYS A 3 -24.72 -1.26 9.54
C LYS A 3 -24.11 -0.24 8.57
N ASP A 4 -24.96 0.51 7.89
CA ASP A 4 -24.50 1.53 6.93
C ASP A 4 -23.72 2.67 7.60
N SER A 5 -24.13 3.08 8.80
CA SER A 5 -23.42 4.09 9.56
C SER A 5 -22.03 3.61 10.00
N LEU A 6 -21.90 2.33 10.39
CA LEU A 6 -20.60 1.74 10.75
C LEU A 6 -19.64 1.70 9.55
N LEU A 7 -20.11 1.29 8.37
CA LEU A 7 -19.25 1.24 7.18
C LEU A 7 -18.81 2.64 6.69
N LYS A 8 -19.66 3.66 6.89
CA LYS A 8 -19.28 5.07 6.68
C LYS A 8 -18.21 5.51 7.66
N LEU A 9 -18.39 5.21 8.95
CA LEU A 9 -17.37 5.48 9.97
C LEU A 9 -16.04 4.79 9.62
N ASN A 10 -16.06 3.51 9.23
CA ASN A 10 -14.84 2.80 8.83
C ASN A 10 -14.14 3.44 7.62
N SER A 11 -14.89 4.00 6.67
CA SER A 11 -14.28 4.73 5.54
C SER A 11 -13.56 6.00 6.02
N LEU A 12 -14.17 6.74 6.95
CA LEU A 12 -13.55 7.91 7.57
C LEU A 12 -12.32 7.52 8.39
N LEU A 13 -12.40 6.43 9.16
CA LEU A 13 -11.25 5.90 9.92
C LEU A 13 -10.12 5.44 8.99
N ALA A 14 -10.44 4.83 7.83
CA ALA A 14 -9.44 4.46 6.83
C ALA A 14 -8.75 5.69 6.21
N VAL A 15 -9.50 6.76 5.93
CA VAL A 15 -8.92 8.05 5.51
C VAL A 15 -8.04 8.63 6.61
N GLY A 16 -8.52 8.65 7.85
CA GLY A 16 -7.74 9.10 9.00
C GLY A 16 -6.44 8.32 9.16
N LEU A 17 -6.49 6.98 9.06
CA LEU A 17 -5.29 6.14 9.11
C LEU A 17 -4.33 6.45 7.95
N ALA A 18 -4.82 6.65 6.73
CA ALA A 18 -3.97 6.99 5.59
C ALA A 18 -3.27 8.35 5.77
N ILE A 19 -3.97 9.34 6.33
CA ILE A 19 -3.39 10.66 6.66
C ILE A 19 -2.34 10.53 7.76
N ILE A 20 -2.66 9.86 8.87
CA ILE A 20 -1.72 9.66 9.98
C ILE A 20 -0.49 8.88 9.48
N PHE A 21 -0.68 7.88 8.62
CA PHE A 21 0.41 7.12 8.03
C PHE A 21 1.30 7.99 7.12
N TYR A 22 0.71 8.85 6.29
CA TYR A 22 1.46 9.85 5.53
C TYR A 22 2.28 10.76 6.45
N LEU A 23 1.67 11.27 7.54
CA LEU A 23 2.37 12.13 8.50
C LEU A 23 3.50 11.39 9.22
N PHE A 24 3.28 10.14 9.64
CA PHE A 24 4.31 9.27 10.21
C PHE A 24 5.49 9.11 9.25
N PHE A 25 5.20 8.83 7.97
CA PHE A 25 6.23 8.64 6.94
C PHE A 25 7.03 9.94 6.68
N GLN A 26 6.35 11.08 6.61
CA GLN A 26 7.00 12.38 6.43
C GLN A 26 7.84 12.78 7.67
N PHE A 27 7.27 12.59 8.86
CA PHE A 27 7.93 12.98 10.11
C PHE A 27 9.21 12.16 10.34
N THR A 28 9.15 10.84 10.16
CA THR A 28 10.33 9.98 10.33
C THR A 28 11.44 10.26 9.32
N LYS A 29 11.12 10.76 8.12
CA LYS A 29 12.09 11.10 7.07
C LYS A 29 12.68 12.50 7.17
N HIS A 30 11.92 13.46 7.69
CA HIS A 30 12.31 14.87 7.64
C HIS A 30 12.66 15.47 9.01
N ASP A 31 12.30 14.80 10.11
CA ASP A 31 12.84 15.17 11.42
C ASP A 31 14.34 14.84 11.48
N PRO A 32 15.23 15.82 11.77
CA PRO A 32 16.67 15.59 11.73
C PRO A 32 17.18 14.52 12.71
N VAL A 33 16.51 14.34 13.85
CA VAL A 33 16.91 13.35 14.87
C VAL A 33 16.52 11.96 14.40
N LEU A 34 15.29 11.78 13.91
CA LEU A 34 14.80 10.49 13.44
C LEU A 34 15.44 10.07 12.11
N ALA A 35 15.57 10.99 11.17
CA ALA A 35 16.17 10.71 9.85
C ALA A 35 17.61 10.21 9.97
N ALA A 36 18.37 10.72 10.94
CA ALA A 36 19.75 10.31 11.20
C ALA A 36 19.89 8.86 11.70
N ILE A 37 18.81 8.26 12.18
CA ILE A 37 18.80 6.90 12.75
C ILE A 37 17.89 5.95 11.98
N LEU A 38 17.40 6.33 10.79
CA LEU A 38 16.33 5.63 10.07
C LEU A 38 16.87 4.48 9.18
N PRO A 39 16.75 3.20 9.59
CA PRO A 39 17.34 2.10 8.82
C PRO A 39 16.54 1.71 7.57
N PHE A 40 15.29 2.17 7.47
CA PHE A 40 14.41 1.95 6.32
C PHE A 40 14.34 3.16 5.39
N GLY A 41 15.26 4.12 5.52
CA GLY A 41 15.39 5.26 4.60
C GLY A 41 15.99 4.91 3.23
N ASN A 42 16.41 3.66 3.02
CA ASN A 42 16.95 3.16 1.76
C ASN A 42 16.05 2.06 1.18
N ASP A 43 16.10 1.90 -0.15
CA ASP A 43 15.41 0.80 -0.83
C ASP A 43 16.00 -0.58 -0.44
N PRO A 44 15.19 -1.66 -0.41
CA PRO A 44 13.80 -1.75 -0.86
C PRO A 44 12.76 -1.28 0.17
N TYR A 45 13.18 -0.98 1.40
CA TYR A 45 12.27 -0.61 2.49
C TYR A 45 11.58 0.72 2.21
N ASP A 46 12.34 1.71 1.71
CA ASP A 46 11.79 3.02 1.41
C ASP A 46 10.74 2.97 0.29
N ALA A 47 10.99 2.21 -0.78
CA ALA A 47 9.99 1.94 -1.81
C ALA A 47 8.71 1.32 -1.23
N VAL A 48 8.81 0.35 -0.31
CA VAL A 48 7.63 -0.24 0.35
C VAL A 48 6.84 0.83 1.10
N GLY A 49 7.51 1.72 1.84
CA GLY A 49 6.87 2.83 2.55
C GLY A 49 6.21 3.84 1.61
N SER A 50 6.96 4.30 0.61
CA SER A 50 6.52 5.29 -0.38
C SER A 50 5.28 4.81 -1.15
N PHE A 51 5.32 3.59 -1.70
CA PHE A 51 4.17 3.01 -2.40
C PHE A 51 3.04 2.62 -1.45
N GLY A 52 3.36 2.28 -0.20
CA GLY A 52 2.40 2.03 0.88
C GLY A 52 1.54 3.26 1.13
N VAL A 53 2.16 4.44 1.27
CA VAL A 53 1.48 5.72 1.46
C VAL A 53 0.59 6.06 0.27
N VAL A 54 1.13 5.93 -0.96
CA VAL A 54 0.37 6.21 -2.20
C VAL A 54 -0.86 5.30 -2.29
N ILE A 55 -0.71 3.99 -2.10
CA ILE A 55 -1.84 3.06 -2.24
C ILE A 55 -2.84 3.22 -1.10
N ALA A 56 -2.40 3.47 0.14
CA ALA A 56 -3.29 3.74 1.27
C ALA A 56 -4.16 4.97 0.99
N GLY A 57 -3.56 6.05 0.47
CA GLY A 57 -4.27 7.24 0.01
C GLY A 57 -5.33 6.93 -1.05
N LEU A 58 -4.93 6.28 -2.16
CA LEU A 58 -5.85 5.95 -3.26
C LEU A 58 -6.98 5.00 -2.83
N LEU A 59 -6.68 3.99 -2.00
CA LEU A 59 -7.68 3.03 -1.51
C LEU A 59 -8.62 3.66 -0.49
N SER A 60 -8.16 4.60 0.33
CA SER A 60 -9.04 5.34 1.25
C SER A 60 -10.04 6.22 0.48
N LEU A 61 -9.60 6.89 -0.60
CA LEU A 61 -10.48 7.61 -1.52
C LEU A 61 -11.48 6.67 -2.18
N LEU A 62 -11.02 5.51 -2.69
CA LEU A 62 -11.90 4.50 -3.26
C LEU A 62 -12.93 3.99 -2.24
N SER A 63 -12.56 3.84 -0.97
CA SER A 63 -13.49 3.48 0.10
C SER A 63 -14.61 4.51 0.25
N VAL A 64 -14.27 5.80 0.25
CA VAL A 64 -15.26 6.89 0.31
C VAL A 64 -16.17 6.84 -0.92
N LEU A 65 -15.62 6.70 -2.13
CA LEU A 65 -16.43 6.58 -3.34
C LEU A 65 -17.41 5.40 -3.29
N ARG A 66 -16.97 4.24 -2.77
CA ARG A 66 -17.81 3.06 -2.60
C ARG A 66 -18.92 3.27 -1.57
N VAL A 67 -18.68 4.06 -0.52
CA VAL A 67 -19.66 4.25 0.55
C VAL A 67 -20.82 5.17 0.17
N VAL A 68 -20.62 6.09 -0.79
CA VAL A 68 -21.64 7.06 -1.24
C VAL A 68 -22.83 6.42 -1.98
N ARG A 69 -22.70 5.18 -2.46
CA ARG A 69 -23.75 4.50 -3.22
C ARG A 69 -25.00 4.20 -2.39
N ARG A 70 -26.18 4.54 -2.93
CA ARG A 70 -27.46 4.65 -2.18
C ARG A 70 -28.16 3.33 -1.86
N LYS A 71 -27.74 2.18 -2.40
CA LYS A 71 -28.21 0.83 -2.03
C LYS A 71 -27.06 -0.14 -2.25
N ARG A 72 -26.64 -0.87 -1.21
CA ARG A 72 -25.54 -1.83 -1.29
C ARG A 72 -26.03 -3.26 -1.15
N THR A 73 -25.58 -4.14 -2.04
CA THR A 73 -25.72 -5.59 -1.87
C THR A 73 -24.69 -6.09 -0.84
N ASP A 74 -24.87 -7.29 -0.31
CA ASP A 74 -23.90 -7.91 0.62
C ASP A 74 -22.50 -8.02 -0.03
N GLN A 75 -22.46 -8.37 -1.32
CA GLN A 75 -21.23 -8.39 -2.10
C GLN A 75 -20.54 -7.02 -2.15
N GLN A 76 -21.29 -5.93 -2.37
CA GLN A 76 -20.72 -4.58 -2.37
C GLN A 76 -20.24 -4.17 -0.97
N THR A 77 -20.93 -4.60 0.08
CA THR A 77 -20.51 -4.39 1.48
C THR A 77 -19.20 -5.10 1.79
N ILE A 78 -19.06 -6.35 1.35
CA ILE A 78 -17.82 -7.13 1.49
C ILE A 78 -16.67 -6.46 0.73
N LEU A 79 -16.90 -5.99 -0.49
CA LEU A 79 -15.89 -5.31 -1.30
C LEU A 79 -15.47 -3.97 -0.69
N LEU A 80 -16.40 -3.21 -0.10
CA LEU A 80 -16.09 -2.01 0.66
C LEU A 80 -15.20 -2.34 1.87
N ALA A 81 -15.59 -3.33 2.67
CA ALA A 81 -14.82 -3.76 3.83
C ALA A 81 -13.41 -4.26 3.45
N ARG A 82 -13.27 -4.99 2.34
CA ARG A 82 -11.96 -5.37 1.78
C ARG A 82 -11.11 -4.17 1.41
N THR A 83 -11.68 -3.15 0.76
CA THR A 83 -10.93 -1.92 0.43
C THR A 83 -10.44 -1.22 1.69
N GLN A 84 -11.31 -1.04 2.69
CA GLN A 84 -10.96 -0.46 3.99
C GLN A 84 -9.85 -1.26 4.69
N PHE A 85 -9.99 -2.59 4.71
CA PHE A 85 -8.99 -3.47 5.31
C PHE A 85 -7.65 -3.40 4.57
N THR A 86 -7.68 -3.26 3.24
CA THR A 86 -6.45 -3.17 2.44
C THR A 86 -5.66 -1.90 2.74
N VAL A 87 -6.32 -0.80 3.13
CA VAL A 87 -5.62 0.40 3.65
C VAL A 87 -4.81 0.03 4.90
N ALA A 88 -5.45 -0.58 5.90
CA ALA A 88 -4.76 -1.00 7.11
C ALA A 88 -3.68 -2.07 6.85
N ALA A 89 -3.94 -2.99 5.93
CA ALA A 89 -2.97 -4.01 5.54
C ALA A 89 -1.74 -3.41 4.84
N ALA A 90 -1.90 -2.38 4.01
CA ALA A 90 -0.78 -1.69 3.38
C ALA A 90 0.14 -1.07 4.44
N VAL A 91 -0.45 -0.38 5.43
CA VAL A 91 0.27 0.17 6.58
C VAL A 91 1.01 -0.92 7.35
N LEU A 92 0.35 -2.05 7.65
CA LEU A 92 0.98 -3.15 8.38
C LEU A 92 2.12 -3.81 7.60
N VAL A 93 1.98 -3.99 6.29
CA VAL A 93 3.05 -4.55 5.44
C VAL A 93 4.26 -3.61 5.42
N THR A 94 4.05 -2.30 5.34
CA THR A 94 5.13 -1.31 5.50
C THR A 94 5.79 -1.42 6.86
N LEU A 95 5.03 -1.38 7.96
CA LEU A 95 5.60 -1.42 9.31
C LEU A 95 6.35 -2.73 9.60
N VAL A 96 5.89 -3.87 9.07
CA VAL A 96 6.65 -5.13 9.14
C VAL A 96 7.97 -5.01 8.39
N THR A 97 7.96 -4.38 7.22
CA THR A 97 9.17 -4.14 6.41
C THR A 97 10.15 -3.23 7.16
N ASP A 98 9.66 -2.16 7.78
CA ASP A 98 10.44 -1.25 8.62
C ASP A 98 11.03 -1.97 9.83
N CYS A 99 10.25 -2.85 10.49
CA CYS A 99 10.75 -3.70 11.57
C CYS A 99 11.89 -4.63 11.09
N VAL A 100 11.78 -5.20 9.89
CA VAL A 100 12.86 -6.04 9.33
C VAL A 100 14.13 -5.20 9.11
N ALA A 101 14.02 -3.99 8.58
CA ALA A 101 15.15 -3.07 8.47
C ALA A 101 15.77 -2.73 9.84
N MET A 102 14.95 -2.42 10.84
CA MET A 102 15.43 -2.15 12.20
C MET A 102 16.18 -3.33 12.79
N VAL A 103 15.68 -4.56 12.62
CA VAL A 103 16.33 -5.78 13.12
C VAL A 103 17.63 -6.06 12.36
N ARG A 104 17.69 -5.80 11.06
CA ARG A 104 18.92 -5.97 10.28
C ARG A 104 20.00 -4.95 10.60
N HIS A 105 19.59 -3.71 10.89
CA HIS A 105 20.50 -2.58 11.07
C HIS A 105 20.47 -2.05 12.50
N ILE A 106 20.47 -2.95 13.50
CA ILE A 106 20.45 -2.61 14.93
C ILE A 106 21.45 -1.49 15.31
N PRO A 107 22.73 -1.53 14.87
CA PRO A 107 23.70 -0.49 15.24
C PRO A 107 23.36 0.93 14.73
N MET A 108 22.48 1.05 13.74
CA MET A 108 22.11 2.35 13.15
C MET A 108 21.19 3.16 14.08
N TRP A 109 20.33 2.49 14.86
CA TRP A 109 19.29 3.14 15.63
C TRP A 109 19.33 2.83 17.13
N MET A 110 19.81 1.65 17.53
CA MET A 110 19.82 1.26 18.94
C MET A 110 20.81 2.12 19.72
N ASN A 111 20.39 2.58 20.91
CA ASN A 111 21.17 3.50 21.77
C ASN A 111 21.48 4.87 21.15
N ARG A 112 20.76 5.28 20.08
CA ARG A 112 20.83 6.64 19.53
C ARG A 112 19.72 7.52 20.08
N THR A 113 19.93 8.84 20.10
CA THR A 113 18.89 9.83 20.40
C THR A 113 17.73 9.65 19.41
N GLY A 114 16.50 9.63 19.90
CA GLY A 114 15.30 9.39 19.07
C GLY A 114 14.86 7.94 18.94
N ALA A 115 15.66 6.95 19.38
CA ALA A 115 15.30 5.52 19.27
C ALA A 115 13.96 5.17 19.94
N THR A 116 13.73 5.69 21.16
CA THR A 116 12.47 5.47 21.89
C THR A 116 11.28 6.09 21.15
N GLU A 117 11.46 7.29 20.60
CA GLU A 117 10.44 7.98 19.83
C GLU A 117 10.08 7.20 18.55
N LEU A 118 11.07 6.73 17.81
CA LEU A 118 10.87 5.88 16.63
C LEU A 118 10.06 4.63 16.98
N VAL A 119 10.44 3.92 18.05
CA VAL A 119 9.72 2.71 18.51
C VAL A 119 8.29 3.03 18.94
N MET A 120 8.07 4.14 19.64
CA MET A 120 6.72 4.57 20.05
C MET A 120 5.84 4.92 18.85
N LEU A 121 6.38 5.66 17.87
CA LEU A 121 5.66 6.02 16.65
C LEU A 121 5.28 4.77 15.84
N MET A 122 6.23 3.86 15.64
CA MET A 122 5.97 2.59 14.94
C MET A 122 4.96 1.73 15.70
N GLY A 123 5.15 1.54 17.00
CA GLY A 123 4.23 0.77 17.85
C GLY A 123 2.82 1.35 17.84
N GLY A 124 2.68 2.67 17.95
CA GLY A 124 1.41 3.38 17.86
C GLY A 124 0.73 3.17 16.50
N MET A 125 1.48 3.25 15.40
CA MET A 125 0.96 2.99 14.05
C MET A 125 0.49 1.54 13.86
N ILE A 126 1.24 0.56 14.39
CA ILE A 126 0.83 -0.86 14.36
C ILE A 126 -0.50 -1.03 15.10
N VAL A 127 -0.60 -0.49 16.32
CA VAL A 127 -1.82 -0.56 17.13
C VAL A 127 -3.01 0.06 16.40
N LEU A 128 -2.85 1.26 15.83
CA LEU A 128 -3.91 1.94 15.08
C LEU A 128 -4.39 1.10 13.87
N ALA A 129 -3.46 0.55 13.09
CA ALA A 129 -3.80 -0.27 11.93
C ALA A 129 -4.49 -1.59 12.32
N LEU A 130 -4.06 -2.23 13.41
CA LEU A 130 -4.72 -3.42 13.97
C LEU A 130 -6.11 -3.08 14.51
N CYS A 131 -6.27 -1.99 15.26
CA CYS A 131 -7.56 -1.52 15.76
C CYS A 131 -8.56 -1.29 14.62
N LEU A 132 -8.15 -0.59 13.56
CA LEU A 132 -9.00 -0.39 12.38
C LEU A 132 -9.38 -1.73 11.73
N SER A 133 -8.42 -2.64 11.58
CA SER A 133 -8.65 -3.97 11.02
C SER A 133 -9.70 -4.75 11.81
N LEU A 134 -9.64 -4.70 13.15
CA LEU A 134 -10.63 -5.31 14.04
C LEU A 134 -12.00 -4.66 13.90
N VAL A 135 -12.08 -3.33 13.92
CA VAL A 135 -13.34 -2.58 13.74
C VAL A 135 -14.03 -2.94 12.42
N ILE A 136 -13.27 -3.03 11.33
CA ILE A 136 -13.78 -3.47 10.03
C ILE A 136 -14.31 -4.90 10.12
N ARG A 137 -13.55 -5.82 10.72
CA ARG A 137 -13.96 -7.22 10.87
C ARG A 137 -15.26 -7.37 11.66
N PHE A 138 -15.42 -6.62 12.75
CA PHE A 138 -16.64 -6.62 13.56
C PHE A 138 -17.83 -6.04 12.79
N SER A 139 -17.61 -5.03 11.95
CA SER A 139 -18.68 -4.38 11.17
C SER A 139 -19.34 -5.30 10.15
N ILE A 140 -18.69 -6.39 9.75
CA ILE A 140 -19.19 -7.38 8.78
C ILE A 140 -19.44 -8.76 9.39
N ARG A 141 -19.45 -8.89 10.73
CA ARG A 141 -19.55 -10.20 11.40
C ARG A 141 -20.82 -10.98 11.05
N ASP A 142 -21.92 -10.28 10.77
CA ASP A 142 -23.22 -10.90 10.47
C ASP A 142 -23.36 -11.36 9.02
N ILE A 143 -22.40 -11.05 8.14
CA ILE A 143 -22.46 -11.41 6.73
C ILE A 143 -21.82 -12.80 6.60
N PRO A 144 -22.51 -13.79 6.01
CA PRO A 144 -21.91 -15.11 5.77
C PRO A 144 -20.73 -14.95 4.81
N LEU A 145 -19.54 -15.33 5.27
CA LEU A 145 -18.31 -15.28 4.48
C LEU A 145 -18.03 -16.65 3.87
N ALA A 146 -17.43 -16.66 2.68
CA ALA A 146 -17.02 -17.91 2.01
C ALA A 146 -15.90 -18.64 2.78
N GLY A 147 -15.64 -19.91 2.44
CA GLY A 147 -14.69 -20.78 3.14
C GLY A 147 -13.25 -20.24 3.27
N THR A 148 -12.49 -20.81 4.22
CA THR A 148 -11.22 -20.31 4.76
C THR A 148 -9.95 -20.62 3.95
N GLY A 149 -10.07 -21.10 2.72
CA GLY A 149 -8.96 -21.69 1.95
C GLY A 149 -7.81 -20.72 1.56
N SER A 150 -8.01 -19.40 1.67
CA SER A 150 -7.04 -18.38 1.24
C SER A 150 -5.91 -18.08 2.24
N TRP A 151 -6.03 -18.52 3.51
CA TRP A 151 -5.04 -18.20 4.55
C TRP A 151 -3.66 -18.77 4.29
N LYS A 152 -3.57 -20.02 3.80
CA LYS A 152 -2.29 -20.66 3.47
C LYS A 152 -1.48 -19.84 2.46
N LYS A 153 -2.15 -19.33 1.43
CA LYS A 153 -1.53 -18.47 0.41
C LYS A 153 -1.06 -17.15 0.99
N ALA A 154 -1.89 -16.48 1.79
CA ALA A 154 -1.53 -15.20 2.41
C ALA A 154 -0.30 -15.34 3.33
N VAL A 155 -0.30 -16.35 4.20
CA VAL A 155 0.83 -16.63 5.10
C VAL A 155 2.09 -16.97 4.30
N ALA A 156 2.01 -17.84 3.29
CA ALA A 156 3.15 -18.21 2.47
C ALA A 156 3.77 -16.98 1.76
N LEU A 157 2.94 -16.14 1.13
CA LEU A 157 3.42 -14.95 0.44
C LEU A 157 4.04 -13.92 1.39
N SER A 158 3.47 -13.73 2.59
CA SER A 158 4.05 -12.86 3.61
C SER A 158 5.39 -13.39 4.14
N ILE A 159 5.51 -14.70 4.38
CA ILE A 159 6.78 -15.31 4.81
C ILE A 159 7.85 -15.16 3.73
N VAL A 160 7.51 -15.42 2.47
CA VAL A 160 8.44 -15.25 1.35
C VAL A 160 8.89 -13.79 1.24
N ALA A 161 7.97 -12.83 1.37
CA ALA A 161 8.31 -11.40 1.34
C ALA A 161 9.27 -11.03 2.48
N ILE A 162 9.02 -11.49 3.71
CA ILE A 162 9.92 -11.29 4.85
C ILE A 162 11.27 -11.94 4.61
N ALA A 163 11.31 -13.17 4.10
CA ALA A 163 12.56 -13.87 3.82
C ALA A 163 13.41 -13.13 2.76
N VAL A 164 12.78 -12.60 1.72
CA VAL A 164 13.45 -11.78 0.70
C VAL A 164 14.03 -10.51 1.32
N LEU A 165 13.29 -9.83 2.21
CA LEU A 165 13.79 -8.65 2.92
C LEU A 165 14.94 -8.98 3.87
N VAL A 166 14.85 -10.08 4.63
CA VAL A 166 15.90 -10.51 5.57
C VAL A 166 17.21 -10.85 4.82
N LEU A 167 17.09 -11.52 3.67
CA LEU A 167 18.23 -11.98 2.87
C LEU A 167 18.65 -10.98 1.78
N TYR A 168 18.08 -9.78 1.77
CA TYR A 168 18.29 -8.80 0.70
C TYR A 168 19.75 -8.32 0.63
N PRO A 169 20.44 -8.43 -0.52
CA PRO A 169 21.84 -8.03 -0.66
C PRO A 169 21.98 -6.51 -0.85
N GLU A 170 22.58 -5.84 0.13
CA GLU A 170 22.76 -4.38 0.14
C GLU A 170 23.71 -3.87 -0.95
N SER A 171 24.59 -4.73 -1.47
CA SER A 171 25.50 -4.37 -2.56
C SER A 171 24.78 -3.98 -3.86
N LEU A 172 23.52 -4.40 -4.04
CA LEU A 172 22.73 -4.00 -5.21
C LEU A 172 22.46 -2.49 -5.24
N ILE A 173 22.39 -1.83 -4.09
CA ILE A 173 22.11 -0.38 -3.99
C ILE A 173 23.28 0.45 -4.51
N GLN A 174 24.49 -0.12 -4.63
CA GLN A 174 25.68 0.64 -5.04
C GLN A 174 25.71 1.03 -6.53
N SER A 175 24.73 0.60 -7.33
CA SER A 175 24.64 0.90 -8.75
C SER A 175 23.25 1.41 -9.11
N THR A 176 23.14 2.35 -10.05
CA THR A 176 21.83 2.90 -10.48
C THR A 176 20.86 1.83 -10.99
N VAL A 177 21.36 0.85 -11.74
CA VAL A 177 20.52 -0.26 -12.22
C VAL A 177 20.03 -1.10 -11.04
N GLY A 178 20.92 -1.36 -10.08
CA GLY A 178 20.57 -2.09 -8.87
C GLY A 178 19.57 -1.32 -8.01
N GLU A 179 19.70 0.00 -7.83
CA GLU A 179 18.69 0.86 -7.19
C GLU A 179 17.32 0.79 -7.88
N LEU A 180 17.26 0.77 -9.21
CA LEU A 180 15.98 0.59 -9.91
C LEU A 180 15.39 -0.82 -9.66
N CYS A 181 16.24 -1.84 -9.56
CA CYS A 181 15.82 -3.18 -9.18
C CYS A 181 15.38 -3.28 -7.71
N THR A 182 16.04 -2.57 -6.79
CA THR A 182 15.69 -2.51 -5.36
C THR A 182 14.32 -1.84 -5.19
N LEU A 183 14.08 -0.73 -5.90
CA LEU A 183 12.79 -0.04 -5.98
C LEU A 183 11.68 -0.98 -6.48
N LEU A 184 11.91 -1.67 -7.61
CA LEU A 184 10.92 -2.62 -8.16
C LEU A 184 10.66 -3.78 -7.18
N MET A 185 11.68 -4.27 -6.50
CA MET A 185 11.55 -5.29 -5.47
C MET A 185 10.67 -4.78 -4.32
N GLY A 186 10.88 -3.56 -3.83
CA GLY A 186 10.04 -2.95 -2.81
C GLY A 186 8.56 -2.88 -3.22
N ILE A 187 8.28 -2.44 -4.44
CA ILE A 187 6.92 -2.43 -5.02
C ILE A 187 6.28 -3.83 -4.96
N LEU A 188 7.03 -4.87 -5.37
CA LEU A 188 6.54 -6.25 -5.35
C LEU A 188 6.31 -6.77 -3.93
N LEU A 189 7.23 -6.48 -3.02
CA LEU A 189 7.17 -6.88 -1.61
C LEU A 189 5.96 -6.26 -0.89
N LEU A 190 5.49 -5.09 -1.33
CA LEU A 190 4.24 -4.50 -0.87
C LEU A 190 3.02 -5.21 -1.50
N PHE A 191 2.94 -5.27 -2.83
CA PHE A 191 1.70 -5.66 -3.52
C PHE A 191 1.44 -7.16 -3.56
N VAL A 192 2.47 -8.00 -3.49
CA VAL A 192 2.30 -9.46 -3.49
C VAL A 192 1.57 -9.94 -2.23
N PRO A 193 1.96 -9.57 -0.99
CA PRO A 193 1.18 -9.88 0.21
C PRO A 193 -0.24 -9.27 0.16
N LEU A 194 -0.37 -8.02 -0.27
CA LEU A 194 -1.68 -7.35 -0.39
C LEU A 194 -2.63 -8.01 -1.40
N SER A 195 -2.11 -8.78 -2.36
CA SER A 195 -2.95 -9.57 -3.27
C SER A 195 -3.72 -10.69 -2.58
N ALA A 196 -3.28 -11.14 -1.40
CA ALA A 196 -3.82 -12.28 -0.70
C ALA A 196 -4.42 -11.94 0.67
N LEU A 197 -3.83 -11.01 1.42
CA LEU A 197 -4.26 -10.66 2.78
C LEU A 197 -5.75 -10.26 2.88
N PRO A 198 -6.29 -9.35 2.04
CA PRO A 198 -7.71 -8.96 2.13
C PRO A 198 -8.66 -10.13 1.86
N ALA A 199 -8.26 -11.06 0.97
CA ALA A 199 -9.05 -12.24 0.65
C ALA A 199 -8.96 -13.33 1.72
N ALA A 200 -7.90 -13.35 2.53
CA ALA A 200 -7.79 -14.21 3.70
C ALA A 200 -8.64 -13.70 4.87
N PHE A 201 -8.54 -12.40 5.18
CA PHE A 201 -9.28 -11.81 6.30
C PHE A 201 -10.79 -11.68 6.04
N ILE A 202 -11.17 -11.39 4.79
CA ILE A 202 -12.56 -11.20 4.39
C ILE A 202 -12.82 -12.08 3.16
N PRO A 203 -13.04 -13.39 3.31
CA PRO A 203 -13.23 -14.28 2.17
C PRO A 203 -14.55 -14.00 1.43
N PHE A 204 -14.48 -14.05 0.10
CA PHE A 204 -15.56 -13.71 -0.82
C PHE A 204 -15.37 -14.51 -2.11
N ASP A 205 -16.40 -15.24 -2.51
CA ASP A 205 -16.36 -16.00 -3.75
C ASP A 205 -16.58 -15.06 -4.94
N THR A 206 -15.50 -14.82 -5.68
CA THR A 206 -15.52 -13.96 -6.87
C THR A 206 -15.92 -14.74 -8.12
N GLN A 207 -15.97 -16.07 -8.06
CA GLN A 207 -16.23 -16.92 -9.22
C GLN A 207 -17.70 -16.85 -9.66
N GLN A 208 -18.63 -16.75 -8.72
CA GLN A 208 -20.06 -16.72 -9.01
C GLN A 208 -20.51 -15.48 -9.81
N SER A 209 -19.78 -14.36 -9.74
CA SER A 209 -20.07 -13.16 -10.55
C SER A 209 -19.28 -13.07 -11.86
N ALA A 210 -18.28 -13.94 -12.07
CA ALA A 210 -17.40 -13.85 -13.24
C ALA A 210 -17.96 -14.57 -14.48
N ALA A 211 -18.85 -15.54 -14.30
CA ALA A 211 -19.38 -16.39 -15.38
C ALA A 211 -20.23 -15.60 -16.40
N ASP A 212 -20.97 -14.59 -15.96
CA ASP A 212 -21.93 -13.89 -16.84
C ASP A 212 -21.33 -12.81 -17.76
N ASN A 213 -20.05 -12.43 -17.59
CA ASN A 213 -19.51 -11.22 -18.24
C ASN A 213 -18.12 -11.37 -18.89
N GLN A 214 -17.74 -12.57 -19.29
CA GLN A 214 -16.39 -12.87 -19.77
C GLN A 214 -16.02 -12.13 -21.08
N GLN A 215 -16.99 -11.91 -21.98
CA GLN A 215 -16.74 -11.30 -23.29
C GLN A 215 -16.67 -9.76 -23.25
N GLN A 216 -17.47 -9.10 -22.41
CA GLN A 216 -17.42 -7.64 -22.21
C GLN A 216 -16.16 -7.21 -21.45
N HIS A 217 -15.56 -8.13 -20.69
CA HIS A 217 -14.36 -7.88 -19.87
C HIS A 217 -13.12 -7.53 -20.70
N ARG A 218 -12.91 -8.21 -21.83
CA ARG A 218 -11.66 -8.10 -22.59
C ARG A 218 -11.44 -6.71 -23.20
N ARG A 219 -12.49 -6.06 -23.71
CA ARG A 219 -12.40 -4.68 -24.24
C ARG A 219 -12.21 -3.64 -23.14
N ARG A 220 -12.82 -3.84 -21.96
CA ARG A 220 -12.67 -2.93 -20.81
C ARG A 220 -11.33 -3.07 -20.10
N ALA A 221 -10.66 -4.21 -20.23
CA ALA A 221 -9.36 -4.41 -19.61
C ALA A 221 -8.34 -3.35 -20.08
N TRP A 222 -8.25 -3.08 -21.38
CA TRP A 222 -7.25 -2.14 -21.90
C TRP A 222 -7.48 -0.71 -21.42
N THR A 223 -8.74 -0.25 -21.37
CA THR A 223 -9.07 1.07 -20.85
C THR A 223 -8.78 1.19 -19.35
N GLN A 224 -8.97 0.12 -18.57
CA GLN A 224 -8.64 0.09 -17.15
C GLN A 224 -7.12 0.18 -16.90
N TRP A 225 -6.31 -0.58 -17.66
CA TRP A 225 -4.85 -0.47 -17.58
C TRP A 225 -4.36 0.93 -17.99
N GLY A 226 -4.93 1.48 -19.07
CA GLY A 226 -4.64 2.86 -19.49
C GLY A 226 -4.98 3.90 -18.42
N ALA A 227 -6.13 3.75 -17.74
CA ALA A 227 -6.53 4.62 -16.65
C ALA A 227 -5.57 4.55 -15.44
N MET A 228 -5.06 3.35 -15.12
CA MET A 228 -4.06 3.19 -14.05
C MET A 228 -2.70 3.79 -14.44
N ALA A 229 -2.28 3.65 -15.70
CA ALA A 229 -1.07 4.31 -16.20
C ALA A 229 -1.20 5.84 -16.15
N LEU A 230 -2.34 6.39 -16.57
CA LEU A 230 -2.62 7.82 -16.49
C LEU A 230 -2.61 8.32 -15.04
N LEU A 231 -3.24 7.57 -14.12
CA LEU A 231 -3.21 7.90 -12.69
C LEU A 231 -1.77 7.89 -12.16
N GLY A 232 -0.94 6.93 -12.57
CA GLY A 232 0.46 6.86 -12.20
C GLY A 232 1.26 8.06 -12.72
N LEU A 233 1.01 8.47 -13.97
CA LEU A 233 1.60 9.67 -14.55
C LEU A 233 1.23 10.93 -13.75
N CYS A 234 -0.04 11.07 -13.34
CA CYS A 234 -0.49 12.19 -12.51
C CYS A 234 0.20 12.19 -11.14
N VAL A 235 0.25 11.04 -10.45
CA VAL A 235 0.92 10.92 -9.15
C VAL A 235 2.40 11.25 -9.28
N GLY A 236 3.10 10.67 -10.26
CA GLY A 236 4.52 10.92 -10.47
C GLY A 236 4.85 12.36 -10.84
N SER A 237 3.99 13.00 -11.62
CA SER A 237 4.13 14.44 -11.93
C SER A 237 4.01 15.29 -10.67
N VAL A 238 3.01 15.02 -9.81
CA VAL A 238 2.85 15.76 -8.54
C VAL A 238 4.06 15.58 -7.63
N LEU A 239 4.60 14.36 -7.52
CA LEU A 239 5.80 14.08 -6.73
C LEU A 239 7.02 14.82 -7.28
N LEU A 240 7.25 14.80 -8.60
CA LEU A 240 8.33 15.52 -9.25
C LEU A 240 8.27 17.03 -9.01
N PHE A 241 7.08 17.62 -9.10
CA PHE A 241 6.88 19.04 -8.82
C PHE A 241 7.09 19.38 -7.34
N GLY A 242 6.73 18.47 -6.43
CA GLY A 242 7.02 18.60 -5.00
C GLY A 242 8.52 18.66 -4.75
N GLU A 243 9.26 17.72 -5.35
CA GLU A 243 10.71 17.61 -5.24
C GLU A 243 11.42 18.88 -5.72
N TRP A 244 11.08 19.34 -6.93
CA TRP A 244 11.70 20.53 -7.51
C TRP A 244 11.41 21.81 -6.73
N LYS A 245 10.29 21.87 -6.00
CA LYS A 245 9.98 23.01 -5.12
C LYS A 245 10.72 22.92 -3.79
N GLY A 246 10.93 21.72 -3.25
CA GLY A 246 11.60 21.51 -1.97
C GLY A 246 13.11 21.67 -2.06
N GLU A 247 13.75 20.92 -2.96
CA GLU A 247 15.21 20.86 -3.06
C GLU A 247 15.79 21.72 -4.19
N GLY A 248 14.91 22.21 -5.08
CA GLY A 248 15.30 22.89 -6.31
C GLY A 248 15.51 21.93 -7.47
N ALA A 249 15.37 22.44 -8.69
CA ALA A 249 15.65 21.64 -9.88
C ALA A 249 17.17 21.44 -10.05
N PRO A 250 17.64 20.24 -10.45
CA PRO A 250 19.06 19.98 -10.69
C PRO A 250 19.68 20.97 -11.67
N GLY A 251 20.99 21.25 -11.58
CA GLY A 251 21.64 22.21 -12.49
C GLY A 251 21.71 21.76 -13.96
N SER A 252 21.91 20.46 -14.22
CA SER A 252 22.15 19.93 -15.57
C SER A 252 20.89 19.28 -16.19
N LEU A 253 20.65 19.56 -17.48
CA LEU A 253 19.51 19.01 -18.22
C LEU A 253 19.47 17.47 -18.27
N PRO A 254 20.59 16.75 -18.50
CA PRO A 254 20.57 15.29 -18.52
C PRO A 254 20.11 14.69 -17.19
N LEU A 255 20.58 15.25 -16.07
CA LEU A 255 20.19 14.81 -14.73
C LEU A 255 18.70 15.07 -14.45
N LYS A 256 18.16 16.22 -14.89
CA LYS A 256 16.72 16.49 -14.82
C LYS A 256 15.88 15.44 -15.54
N ILE A 257 16.30 15.03 -16.75
CA ILE A 257 15.59 14.03 -17.55
C ILE A 257 15.58 12.67 -16.83
N VAL A 258 16.73 12.26 -16.29
CA VAL A 258 16.85 11.00 -15.54
C VAL A 258 15.95 11.03 -14.30
N ILE A 259 16.04 12.07 -13.48
CA ILE A 259 15.20 12.22 -12.27
C ILE A 259 13.72 12.24 -12.64
N ALA A 260 13.32 13.04 -13.63
CA ALA A 260 11.93 13.08 -14.10
C ALA A 260 11.44 11.71 -14.59
N SER A 261 12.29 10.95 -15.28
CA SER A 261 11.93 9.60 -15.75
C SER A 261 11.69 8.62 -14.60
N ILE A 262 12.45 8.72 -13.51
CA ILE A 262 12.27 7.88 -12.31
C ILE A 262 10.99 8.29 -11.58
N PHE A 263 10.82 9.59 -11.29
CA PHE A 263 9.65 10.10 -10.57
C PHE A 263 8.33 9.86 -11.32
N ILE A 264 8.35 9.82 -12.65
CA ILE A 264 7.16 9.51 -13.45
C ILE A 264 7.02 8.00 -13.66
N GLY A 265 8.11 7.32 -14.03
CA GLY A 265 8.11 5.91 -14.39
C GLY A 265 7.80 4.99 -13.22
N ALA A 266 8.38 5.25 -12.04
CA ALA A 266 8.17 4.42 -10.86
C ALA A 266 6.70 4.37 -10.43
N PRO A 267 5.97 5.50 -10.27
CA PRO A 267 4.54 5.48 -9.97
C PRO A 267 3.68 4.80 -11.03
N ILE A 268 4.00 4.95 -12.32
CA ILE A 268 3.30 4.22 -13.39
C ILE A 268 3.46 2.71 -13.19
N VAL A 269 4.70 2.22 -13.09
CA VAL A 269 4.99 0.79 -12.91
C VAL A 269 4.36 0.27 -11.62
N GLY A 270 4.51 0.99 -10.52
CA GLY A 270 3.95 0.61 -9.22
C GLY A 270 2.44 0.53 -9.21
N LEU A 271 1.72 1.47 -9.82
CA LEU A 271 0.25 1.39 -9.91
C LEU A 271 -0.24 0.31 -10.88
N LEU A 272 0.51 0.01 -11.94
CA LEU A 272 0.20 -1.14 -12.81
C LEU A 272 0.36 -2.46 -12.06
N ILE A 273 1.43 -2.62 -11.27
CA ILE A 273 1.63 -3.80 -10.40
C ILE A 273 0.54 -3.87 -9.33
N ALA A 274 0.25 -2.75 -8.65
CA ALA A 274 -0.83 -2.64 -7.68
C ALA A 274 -2.16 -3.10 -8.28
N TYR A 275 -2.49 -2.61 -9.49
CA TYR A 275 -3.69 -3.01 -10.20
C TYR A 275 -3.68 -4.50 -10.55
N ALA A 276 -2.57 -5.04 -11.04
CA ALA A 276 -2.42 -6.47 -11.36
C ALA A 276 -2.74 -7.36 -10.14
N CYS A 277 -2.21 -6.97 -8.97
CA CYS A 277 -2.35 -7.68 -7.70
C CYS A 277 -3.73 -7.47 -7.06
N LEU A 278 -4.27 -6.26 -7.12
CA LEU A 278 -5.47 -5.86 -6.36
C LEU A 278 -6.77 -5.92 -7.15
N ARG A 279 -6.74 -5.98 -8.49
CA ARG A 279 -7.95 -6.00 -9.33
C ARG A 279 -8.92 -7.12 -8.95
N LYS A 280 -8.41 -8.33 -8.68
CA LYS A 280 -9.21 -9.50 -8.30
C LYS A 280 -9.72 -9.41 -6.86
N PRO A 281 -8.86 -9.25 -5.82
CA PRO A 281 -9.35 -9.24 -4.44
C PRO A 281 -10.30 -8.08 -4.16
N LEU A 282 -10.13 -6.93 -4.81
CA LEU A 282 -10.97 -5.74 -4.60
C LEU A 282 -12.07 -5.57 -5.67
N ALA A 283 -12.15 -6.48 -6.65
CA ALA A 283 -13.05 -6.37 -7.80
C ALA A 283 -13.01 -4.96 -8.44
N LEU A 284 -11.81 -4.42 -8.65
CA LEU A 284 -11.63 -3.10 -9.24
C LEU A 284 -12.32 -3.07 -10.61
N PHE A 285 -13.11 -2.02 -10.86
CA PHE A 285 -13.89 -1.80 -12.08
C PHE A 285 -14.96 -2.84 -12.44
N HIS A 286 -15.25 -3.84 -11.60
CA HIS A 286 -16.36 -4.78 -11.85
C HIS A 286 -17.72 -4.17 -11.49
N TYR A 287 -17.73 -3.21 -10.57
CA TYR A 287 -18.93 -2.54 -10.10
C TYR A 287 -18.84 -1.03 -10.23
N ALA A 288 -17.82 -0.48 -10.90
CA ALA A 288 -17.66 0.98 -11.07
C ALA A 288 -18.82 1.57 -11.87
#